data_AF-A0A0R0GQP2-F1
#
_entry.id   AF-A0A0R0GQP2-F1
#
_cell.length_a   1.000
_cell.length_b   1.000
_cell.length_c   1.000
_cell.angle_alpha   90.00
_cell.angle_beta   90.00
_cell.angle_gamma   90.00
#
_symmetry.space_group_name_H-M   'P 1'
#
loop_
_entity.id
_entity.type
_entity.pdbx_description
1 polymer ?
#
loop_
_entity_poly.entity_id
_entity_poly.type
_entity_poly.pdbx_seq_one_letter_code
_entity_poly.pdbx_strand_id
1 'polypeptide(L)'
;MMSATSASAWDRLKKYYASRSHTPIMSLKESLDSITKGTLSVTEHLLSIFLLADELSLIGHLVDDLDLLIIGLKGLGPAFHEFSASIRECDSPLFAELFNKLFDRDFSPT
;
A
#
# COMPACT_ATOMS: atom_id res chain seq x y z
N MET A 1 -12.40 9.45 27.99
CA MET A 1 -12.81 10.70 27.30
C MET A 1 -11.96 10.85 26.05
N MET A 2 -12.54 10.70 24.86
CA MET A 2 -12.17 11.34 23.57
C MET A 2 -12.96 10.67 22.44
N SER A 3 -14.26 10.95 22.39
CA SER A 3 -15.17 10.56 21.30
C SER A 3 -15.21 11.61 20.19
N ALA A 4 -14.07 12.23 19.87
CA ALA A 4 -14.01 13.40 19.01
C ALA A 4 -12.87 13.28 18.00
N THR A 5 -13.01 12.44 16.97
CA THR A 5 -12.01 12.48 15.88
C THR A 5 -12.51 12.23 14.46
N SER A 6 -13.81 12.12 14.14
CA SER A 6 -14.21 12.05 12.71
C SER A 6 -13.77 13.29 11.94
N ALA A 7 -14.01 14.49 12.50
CA ALA A 7 -13.54 15.75 11.94
C ALA A 7 -12.00 15.82 11.87
N SER A 8 -11.30 15.42 12.93
CA SER A 8 -9.82 15.44 12.91
C SER A 8 -9.22 14.38 11.99
N ALA A 9 -9.88 13.23 11.84
CA ALA A 9 -9.49 12.18 10.89
C ALA A 9 -9.70 12.68 9.46
N TRP A 10 -10.83 13.34 9.18
CA TRP A 10 -11.07 13.99 7.90
C TRP A 10 -10.08 15.11 7.61
N ASP A 11 -9.74 15.94 8.58
CA ASP A 11 -8.72 16.98 8.42
C ASP A 11 -7.34 16.39 8.17
N ARG A 12 -7.00 15.29 8.84
CA ARG A 12 -5.76 14.53 8.59
C ARG A 12 -5.75 13.98 7.18
N LEU A 13 -6.84 13.35 6.72
CA LEU A 13 -6.97 12.85 5.35
C LEU A 13 -6.86 13.99 4.34
N LYS A 14 -7.57 15.10 4.54
CA LYS A 14 -7.52 16.26 3.65
C LYS A 14 -6.12 16.85 3.57
N LYS A 15 -5.44 17.02 4.71
CA LYS A 15 -4.05 17.52 4.74
C LYS A 15 -3.11 16.53 4.07
N TYR A 16 -3.29 15.23 4.34
CA TYR A 16 -2.50 14.16 3.73
C TYR A 16 -2.62 14.21 2.21
N TYR A 17 -3.84 14.12 1.67
CA TYR A 17 -4.07 14.17 0.22
C TYR A 17 -3.65 15.49 -0.41
N ALA A 18 -3.91 16.63 0.23
CA ALA A 18 -3.50 17.94 -0.31
C ALA A 18 -1.97 18.06 -0.37
N SER A 19 -1.26 17.71 0.70
CA SER A 19 0.22 17.76 0.73
C SER A 19 0.82 16.86 -0.35
N ARG A 20 0.18 15.71 -0.54
CA ARG A 20 0.66 14.67 -1.41
C ARG A 20 0.39 15.03 -2.87
N SER A 21 -0.84 15.42 -3.26
CA SER A 21 -1.20 15.83 -4.63
C SER A 21 -0.34 16.95 -5.25
N HIS A 22 0.44 17.67 -4.44
CA HIS A 22 1.41 18.67 -4.90
C HIS A 22 2.82 18.11 -5.16
N THR A 23 3.04 16.81 -4.98
CA THR A 23 4.35 16.15 -5.09
C THR A 23 4.72 15.95 -6.57
N PRO A 24 5.97 16.24 -6.96
CA PRO A 24 6.44 15.92 -8.32
C PRO A 24 6.42 14.42 -8.62
N ILE A 25 6.21 14.05 -9.89
CA ILE A 25 6.23 12.65 -10.36
C ILE A 25 7.49 11.90 -9.90
N MET A 26 8.66 12.54 -9.99
CA MET A 26 9.94 11.92 -9.59
C MET A 26 9.94 11.51 -8.12
N SER A 27 9.49 12.39 -7.23
CA SER A 27 9.42 12.11 -5.79
C SER A 27 8.39 11.03 -5.46
N LEU A 28 7.29 10.93 -6.23
CA LEU A 28 6.32 9.84 -6.08
C LEU A 28 6.92 8.48 -6.46
N LYS A 29 7.64 8.42 -7.58
CA LYS A 29 8.33 7.19 -8.01
C LYS A 29 9.42 6.77 -7.01
N GLU A 30 10.22 7.72 -6.52
CA GLU A 30 11.21 7.45 -5.47
C GLU A 30 10.57 6.95 -4.17
N SER A 31 9.42 7.52 -3.79
CA SER A 31 8.66 7.07 -2.62
C SER A 31 8.14 5.64 -2.81
N LEU A 32 7.68 5.31 -4.01
CA LEU A 32 7.21 3.97 -4.36
C LEU A 32 8.35 2.94 -4.36
N ASP A 33 9.54 3.30 -4.85
CA ASP A 33 10.70 2.41 -4.89
C ASP A 33 11.32 2.15 -3.50
N SER A 34 11.19 3.12 -2.59
CA SER A 34 11.74 3.08 -1.23
C SER A 34 10.76 2.57 -0.18
N ILE A 35 9.48 2.34 -0.54
CA ILE A 35 8.47 1.90 0.41
C ILE A 35 8.80 0.52 0.97
N THR A 36 8.80 0.42 2.30
CA THR A 36 9.00 -0.83 3.03
C THR A 36 8.04 -0.87 4.20
N LYS A 37 7.61 -2.08 4.59
CA LYS A 37 6.66 -2.26 5.69
C LYS A 37 7.23 -1.70 7.00
N GLY A 38 8.52 -1.93 7.26
CA GLY A 38 9.17 -1.49 8.50
C GLY A 38 8.36 -1.89 9.74
N THR A 39 8.03 -0.91 10.58
CA THR A 39 7.18 -1.07 11.78
C THR A 39 5.68 -0.97 11.52
N LEU A 40 5.25 -0.65 10.29
CA LEU A 40 3.84 -0.58 9.92
C LEU A 40 3.20 -1.97 9.94
N SER A 41 1.88 -1.99 10.12
CA SER A 41 1.08 -3.17 9.79
C SER A 41 1.15 -3.47 8.29
N VAL A 42 0.85 -4.71 7.92
CA VAL A 42 0.78 -5.11 6.50
C VAL A 42 -0.27 -4.29 5.77
N THR A 43 -1.44 -4.10 6.39
CA THR A 43 -2.53 -3.27 5.84
C THR A 43 -2.08 -1.84 5.58
N GLU A 44 -1.42 -1.17 6.53
CA GLU A 44 -0.92 0.20 6.34
C GLU A 44 0.15 0.29 5.24
N HIS A 45 1.01 -0.73 5.12
CA HIS A 45 2.00 -0.82 4.04
C HIS A 45 1.33 -0.92 2.67
N LEU A 46 0.38 -1.85 2.50
CA LEU A 46 -0.35 -2.01 1.24
C LEU A 46 -1.20 -0.79 0.90
N LEU A 47 -1.87 -0.19 1.89
CA LEU A 47 -2.62 1.06 1.69
C LEU A 47 -1.69 2.18 1.24
N SER A 48 -0.49 2.29 1.81
CA SER A 48 0.47 3.33 1.41
C SER A 48 0.90 3.17 -0.05
N ILE A 49 1.09 1.93 -0.53
CA ILE A 49 1.36 1.61 -1.93
C ILE A 49 0.16 1.97 -2.81
N PHE A 50 -1.04 1.54 -2.44
CA PHE A 50 -2.27 1.84 -3.18
C PHE A 50 -2.46 3.34 -3.37
N LEU A 51 -2.25 4.12 -2.29
CA LEU A 51 -2.37 5.57 -2.34
C LEU A 51 -1.30 6.21 -3.24
N LEU A 52 -0.10 5.61 -3.36
CA LEU A 52 0.98 6.17 -4.21
C LEU A 52 0.66 5.89 -5.68
N ALA A 53 0.12 4.71 -5.95
CA ALA A 53 -0.37 4.33 -7.27
C ALA A 53 -1.56 5.17 -7.73
N ASP A 54 -2.53 5.43 -6.84
CA ASP A 54 -3.69 6.27 -7.11
C ASP A 54 -3.26 7.70 -7.46
N GLU A 55 -2.31 8.24 -6.72
CA GLU A 55 -1.78 9.57 -6.99
C GLU A 55 -1.01 9.68 -8.29
N LEU A 56 -0.17 8.69 -8.61
CA LEU A 56 0.46 8.59 -9.93
C LEU A 56 -0.61 8.51 -11.03
N SER A 57 -1.70 7.77 -10.79
CA SER A 57 -2.81 7.63 -11.73
C SER A 57 -3.54 8.96 -11.98
N LEU A 58 -3.72 9.79 -10.94
CA LEU A 58 -4.34 11.12 -11.06
C LEU A 58 -3.57 12.07 -11.99
N ILE A 59 -2.25 11.90 -12.09
CA ILE A 59 -1.39 12.68 -12.99
C ILE A 59 -1.09 11.95 -14.32
N GLY A 60 -1.83 10.89 -14.63
CA GLY A 60 -1.75 10.17 -15.90
C GLY A 60 -0.68 9.06 -15.95
N HIS A 61 -0.11 8.69 -14.81
CA HIS A 61 0.88 7.63 -14.69
C HIS A 61 0.27 6.39 -14.01
N LEU A 62 -0.36 5.53 -14.81
CA LEU A 62 -0.87 4.25 -14.31
C LEU A 62 0.30 3.33 -13.94
N VAL A 63 0.22 2.73 -12.76
CA VAL A 63 1.09 1.62 -12.34
C VAL A 63 0.30 0.34 -12.53
N ASP A 64 0.83 -0.65 -13.25
CA ASP A 64 0.12 -1.90 -13.44
C ASP A 64 0.07 -2.75 -12.17
N ASP A 65 -0.92 -3.64 -12.10
CA ASP A 65 -1.15 -4.46 -10.91
C ASP A 65 0.02 -5.40 -10.57
N LEU A 66 0.79 -5.85 -11.58
CA LEU A 66 1.92 -6.74 -11.36
C LEU A 66 3.09 -5.96 -10.73
N ASP A 67 3.36 -4.76 -11.19
CA ASP A 67 4.33 -3.85 -10.60
C ASP A 67 3.97 -3.52 -9.14
N LEU A 68 2.69 -3.18 -8.89
CA LEU A 68 2.21 -2.95 -7.52
C LEU A 68 2.38 -4.17 -6.62
N LEU A 69 2.12 -5.36 -7.14
CA LEU A 69 2.33 -6.61 -6.43
C LEU A 69 3.81 -6.83 -6.10
N ILE A 70 4.71 -6.63 -7.07
CA ILE A 70 6.16 -6.77 -6.87
C ILE A 70 6.65 -5.81 -5.78
N ILE A 71 6.23 -4.55 -5.83
CA ILE A 71 6.57 -3.52 -4.83
C ILE A 71 6.01 -3.91 -3.45
N GLY A 72 4.74 -4.33 -3.41
CA GLY A 72 4.06 -4.84 -2.22
C GLY A 72 4.86 -5.94 -1.52
N LEU A 73 5.14 -7.02 -2.25
CA LEU A 73 5.86 -8.19 -1.75
C LEU A 73 7.30 -7.88 -1.34
N LYS A 74 8.03 -7.07 -2.13
CA LYS A 74 9.40 -6.65 -1.80
C LYS A 74 9.47 -5.93 -0.45
N GLY A 75 8.46 -5.13 -0.13
CA GLY A 75 8.42 -4.35 1.10
C GLY A 75 8.01 -5.11 2.37
N LEU A 76 7.40 -6.31 2.27
CA LEU A 76 6.87 -7.05 3.43
C LEU A 76 7.97 -7.55 4.39
N GLY A 77 9.17 -7.81 3.86
CA GLY A 77 10.31 -8.31 4.62
C GLY A 77 10.34 -9.84 4.81
N PRO A 78 11.33 -10.37 5.55
CA PRO A 78 11.65 -11.80 5.58
C PRO A 78 10.53 -12.70 6.11
N ALA A 79 9.72 -12.19 7.05
CA ALA A 79 8.62 -12.94 7.67
C ALA A 79 7.52 -13.36 6.67
N PHE A 80 7.48 -12.73 5.49
CA PHE A 80 6.49 -13.00 4.45
C PHE A 80 7.11 -13.69 3.22
N HIS A 81 8.32 -14.25 3.34
CA HIS A 81 9.01 -14.87 2.19
C HIS A 81 8.21 -16.02 1.56
N GLU A 82 7.71 -16.96 2.38
CA GLU A 82 6.90 -18.09 1.90
C GLU A 82 5.62 -17.61 1.23
N PHE A 83 4.92 -16.65 1.87
CA PHE A 83 3.72 -16.05 1.30
C PHE A 83 4.02 -15.35 -0.04
N SER A 84 5.13 -14.62 -0.12
CA SER A 84 5.58 -13.96 -1.35
C SER A 84 5.89 -14.96 -2.46
N ALA A 85 6.46 -16.12 -2.12
CA ALA A 85 6.71 -17.20 -3.08
C ALA A 85 5.39 -17.78 -3.61
N SER A 86 4.43 -18.10 -2.73
CA SER A 86 3.12 -18.64 -3.14
C SER A 86 2.33 -17.67 -4.03
N ILE A 87 2.44 -16.36 -3.79
CA ILE A 87 1.80 -15.35 -4.64
C ILE A 87 2.48 -15.27 -6.01
N ARG A 88 3.81 -15.43 -6.10
CA ARG A 88 4.55 -15.44 -7.37
C ARG A 88 4.27 -16.68 -8.23
N GLU A 89 3.89 -17.79 -7.61
CA GLU A 89 3.47 -19.02 -8.30
C GLU A 89 2.01 -18.95 -8.79
N CYS A 90 1.26 -17.91 -8.39
CA CYS A 90 -0.09 -17.70 -8.91
C CYS A 90 -0.02 -17.14 -10.34
N ASP A 91 -0.76 -17.74 -11.27
CA ASP A 91 -0.71 -17.36 -12.70
C ASP A 91 -1.30 -15.98 -13.01
N SER A 92 -2.13 -15.42 -12.11
CA SER A 92 -2.77 -14.11 -12.29
C SER A 92 -3.02 -13.39 -10.96
N PRO A 93 -1.97 -13.00 -10.22
CA PRO A 93 -2.13 -12.33 -8.95
C PRO A 93 -2.47 -10.85 -9.17
N LEU A 94 -3.69 -10.45 -8.80
CA LEU A 94 -4.06 -9.04 -8.73
C LEU A 94 -3.59 -8.44 -7.40
N PHE A 95 -3.17 -7.17 -7.40
CA PHE A 95 -2.83 -6.46 -6.16
C PHE A 95 -4.02 -6.43 -5.18
N ALA A 96 -5.24 -6.33 -5.70
CA ALA A 96 -6.47 -6.44 -4.89
C ALA A 96 -6.61 -7.82 -4.20
N GLU A 97 -6.22 -8.90 -4.87
CA GLU A 97 -6.22 -10.23 -4.26
C GLU A 97 -5.16 -10.37 -3.18
N LEU A 98 -3.97 -9.79 -3.40
CA LEU A 98 -2.93 -9.71 -2.37
C LEU A 98 -3.46 -9.03 -1.11
N PHE A 99 -4.16 -7.90 -1.27
CA PHE A 99 -4.76 -7.18 -0.16
C PHE A 99 -5.77 -8.03 0.62
N ASN A 100 -6.69 -8.70 -0.09
CA ASN A 100 -7.69 -9.57 0.53
C ASN A 100 -7.05 -10.77 1.25
N LYS A 101 -6.10 -11.47 0.60
CA LYS A 101 -5.40 -12.62 1.19
C LYS A 101 -4.62 -12.26 2.45
N LEU A 102 -4.04 -11.06 2.50
CA LEU A 102 -3.29 -10.59 3.68
C LEU A 102 -4.22 -10.13 4.79
N PHE A 103 -5.33 -9.47 4.46
CA PHE A 103 -6.34 -9.10 5.44
C PHE A 103 -6.93 -10.34 6.13
N ASP A 104 -7.22 -11.39 5.36
CA ASP A 104 -7.71 -12.67 5.90
C ASP A 104 -6.67 -13.35 6.82
N ARG A 105 -5.38 -13.21 6.51
CA ARG A 105 -4.29 -13.79 7.31
C ARG A 105 -4.09 -13.07 8.64
N ASP A 106 -4.13 -11.74 8.65
CA ASP A 106 -4.00 -10.93 9.87
C ASP A 106 -5.27 -11.03 10.74
N PHE A 107 -6.44 -11.31 10.15
CA PHE A 107 -7.70 -11.48 10.89
C PHE A 107 -7.94 -12.91 11.41
N SER A 108 -7.23 -13.93 10.91
CA SER A 108 -7.41 -15.29 11.40
C SER A 108 -6.87 -15.43 12.82
N PRO A 109 -7.72 -15.63 13.86
CA PRO A 109 -7.21 -15.97 15.18
C PRO A 109 -6.61 -17.38 15.06
N THR A 110 -5.29 -17.46 15.19
CA THR A 110 -4.63 -18.74 15.45
C THR A 110 -4.94 -19.19 16.87
#